data_AF-A0A2V5KXR3-F1
#
_entry.id   AF-A0A2V5KXR3-F1
#
_cell.length_a   1.000
_cell.length_b   1.000
_cell.length_c   1.000
_cell.angle_alpha   90.00
_cell.angle_beta   90.00
_cell.angle_gamma   90.00
#
_symmetry.space_group_name_H-M   'P 1'
#
loop_
_entity.id
_entity.type
_entity.pdbx_description
1 polymer ?
#
loop_
_entity_poly.entity_id
_entity_poly.type
_entity_poly.pdbx_seq_one_letter_code
_entity_poly.pdbx_strand_id
1 'polypeptide(L)'
;MRIVILGDFHLRPEDYEQTRAAMEDVAACKPDLIVPLGDFGSQGKIGSIAGLEESEPFLRLPGVPLRPILGNHDLELESGNGKQPKGTMRERFLRMFQLDRPYGVLEYDDIRLFFASTEPQRPDSCYDVQEVFATDEQFAWLSAKLKERPGVPVIFFTHAPPVGSGLRTVPRVHVRSTNAYLDENHDPYRWYRLFRHSPEIVLWFSAHYHLSHIHPDSSTYRFGTRFFITGVHGAGFTRDGMRQSRIVDIGEQSVAVRTLDHIKRAVTDEGGWRHEGPLRSLIAKPGVSLSRVGSFPVGEAPAIRGGIVPLSPDRCLVSTEDGFTWEAEPEVEAVFGTCHIGPALTAVGASEERIWFAWGRSVGCSDRRSPWRFVRAANGDWPFVKRQLEEEADAMAVRPEGGAWVAAGPDLWKVVPEHGALSAARMVRLPERSVGLTADGSFVWSVADSGTVYRYEEGQPAFQPVMEGVRAWDSWRGFCAAITIGNGGTTLLSADGLTRYAVSLPAPLREDDGGSLQVVCLGNHHLLALVGGQVYFAIANRQIVSKLDTTDGYAAAVSRAYAVERDGTCRTFYLSVRHDDPVVRPTLQLWEASLHD
;
A
#
# COMPACT_ATOMS: atom_id res chain seq x y z
N MET A 1 17.17 19.04 -24.33
CA MET A 1 17.34 19.42 -22.92
C MET A 1 17.72 18.20 -22.10
N ARG A 2 18.74 18.29 -21.26
CA ARG A 2 19.14 17.27 -20.28
C ARG A 2 18.96 17.80 -18.86
N ILE A 3 18.21 17.08 -18.04
CA ILE A 3 17.99 17.40 -16.63
C ILE A 3 18.62 16.31 -15.78
N VAL A 4 19.37 16.68 -14.74
CA VAL A 4 19.81 15.74 -13.70
C VAL A 4 19.01 16.01 -12.42
N ILE A 5 18.41 14.97 -11.86
CA ILE A 5 17.55 15.05 -10.68
C ILE A 5 18.22 14.30 -9.53
N LEU A 6 18.44 15.00 -8.43
CA LEU A 6 19.12 14.47 -7.23
C LEU A 6 18.06 14.24 -6.15
N GLY A 7 17.91 13.00 -5.67
CA GLY A 7 17.09 12.68 -4.50
C GLY A 7 17.91 12.69 -3.21
N ASP A 8 17.23 12.94 -2.09
CA ASP A 8 17.71 12.77 -0.70
C ASP A 8 19.20 13.15 -0.52
N PHE A 9 19.48 14.46 -0.49
CA PHE A 9 20.85 14.94 -0.68
C PHE A 9 21.79 14.53 0.45
N HIS A 10 21.30 14.54 1.69
CA HIS A 10 21.88 14.05 2.93
C HIS A 10 23.40 13.90 2.96
N LEU A 11 24.06 14.72 3.78
CA LEU A 11 25.51 14.71 3.88
C LEU A 11 26.01 13.95 5.11
N ARG A 12 27.24 13.46 5.00
CA ARG A 12 28.08 13.11 6.15
C ARG A 12 29.46 13.72 5.92
N PRO A 13 30.07 14.38 6.92
CA PRO A 13 31.42 14.94 6.77
C PRO A 13 32.44 13.91 6.28
N GLU A 14 32.29 12.65 6.68
CA GLU A 14 33.17 11.55 6.28
C GLU A 14 33.02 11.17 4.80
N ASP A 15 31.89 11.53 4.16
CA ASP A 15 31.57 11.21 2.77
C ASP A 15 31.76 12.40 1.81
N TYR A 16 32.25 13.56 2.27
CA TYR A 16 32.33 14.78 1.42
C TYR A 16 33.12 14.59 0.12
N GLU A 17 34.19 13.80 0.13
CA GLU A 17 34.94 13.51 -1.10
C GLU A 17 34.15 12.62 -2.06
N GLN A 18 33.32 11.72 -1.53
CA GLN A 18 32.40 10.93 -2.34
C GLN A 18 31.21 11.76 -2.87
N THR A 19 30.76 12.77 -2.11
CA THR A 19 29.79 13.78 -2.56
C THR A 19 30.40 14.62 -3.69
N ARG A 20 31.63 15.09 -3.54
CA ARG A 20 32.36 15.83 -4.58
C ARG A 20 32.47 15.00 -5.86
N ALA A 21 32.93 13.76 -5.75
CA ALA A 21 33.02 12.83 -6.87
C ALA A 21 31.68 12.60 -7.58
N ALA A 22 30.59 12.43 -6.82
CA ALA A 22 29.25 12.30 -7.39
C ALA A 22 28.80 13.57 -8.12
N MET A 23 29.10 14.75 -7.60
CA MET A 23 28.81 16.02 -8.28
C MET A 23 29.70 16.25 -9.52
N GLU A 24 30.92 15.71 -9.55
CA GLU A 24 31.74 15.65 -10.78
C GLU A 24 31.11 14.72 -11.83
N ASP A 25 30.56 13.58 -11.42
CA ASP A 25 29.83 12.67 -12.31
C ASP A 25 28.58 13.36 -12.90
N VAL A 26 27.87 14.13 -12.08
CA VAL A 26 26.76 15.00 -12.54
C VAL A 26 27.26 16.01 -13.57
N ALA A 27 28.36 16.71 -13.30
CA ALA A 27 28.94 17.67 -14.23
C ALA A 27 29.36 17.01 -15.55
N ALA A 28 29.94 15.80 -15.50
CA ALA A 28 30.35 15.03 -16.67
C ALA A 28 29.16 14.64 -17.57
N CYS A 29 27.95 14.55 -17.02
CA CYS A 29 26.72 14.34 -17.79
C CYS A 29 26.30 15.57 -18.61
N LYS A 30 26.92 16.74 -18.39
CA LYS A 30 26.61 18.03 -19.05
C LYS A 30 25.13 18.39 -19.00
N PRO A 31 24.50 18.46 -17.80
CA PRO A 31 23.11 18.86 -17.67
C PRO A 31 22.88 20.32 -18.09
N ASP A 32 21.70 20.61 -18.64
CA ASP A 32 21.20 21.98 -18.81
C ASP A 32 20.58 22.51 -17.51
N LEU A 33 20.10 21.61 -16.65
CA LEU A 33 19.45 21.92 -15.38
C LEU A 33 19.72 20.81 -14.35
N ILE A 34 19.95 21.19 -13.09
CA ILE A 34 19.97 20.27 -11.96
C ILE A 34 18.79 20.57 -11.03
N VAL A 35 18.08 19.52 -10.62
CA VAL A 35 16.91 19.58 -9.73
C VAL A 35 17.16 18.74 -8.48
N PRO A 36 17.67 19.34 -7.39
CA PRO A 36 17.75 18.69 -6.08
C PRO A 36 16.37 18.64 -5.41
N LEU A 37 15.97 17.46 -4.93
CA LEU A 37 14.64 17.21 -4.36
C LEU A 37 14.57 17.36 -2.84
N GLY A 38 15.57 17.94 -2.18
CA GLY A 38 15.53 18.26 -0.74
C GLY A 38 16.42 17.40 0.14
N ASP A 39 16.19 17.51 1.45
CA ASP A 39 16.88 16.83 2.53
C ASP A 39 18.37 17.14 2.59
N PHE A 40 18.65 18.43 2.79
CA PHE A 40 19.98 19.00 2.80
C PHE A 40 20.65 18.91 4.19
N GLY A 41 21.98 18.88 4.16
CA GLY A 41 22.82 18.96 5.34
C GLY A 41 23.14 17.62 5.97
N SER A 42 24.07 17.66 6.92
CA SER A 42 24.53 16.50 7.66
C SER A 42 23.77 16.26 8.96
N GLN A 43 23.92 15.06 9.51
CA GLN A 43 23.43 14.75 10.85
C GLN A 43 23.88 15.82 11.86
N GLY A 44 22.94 16.34 12.67
CA GLY A 44 23.16 17.45 13.60
C GLY A 44 22.97 18.86 13.02
N LYS A 45 22.93 19.00 11.69
CA LYS A 45 22.61 20.26 10.99
C LYS A 45 21.30 20.20 10.19
N ILE A 46 20.74 19.01 10.02
CA ILE A 46 19.41 18.78 9.43
C ILE A 46 18.37 19.73 10.05
N GLY A 47 17.52 20.30 9.20
CA GLY A 47 16.46 21.23 9.59
C GLY A 47 16.93 22.66 9.93
N SER A 48 18.21 22.96 9.82
CA SER A 48 18.80 24.27 10.16
C SER A 48 19.40 24.99 8.96
N ILE A 49 19.57 26.31 9.07
CA ILE A 49 20.29 27.13 8.08
C ILE A 49 21.69 26.56 7.78
N ALA A 50 22.38 26.06 8.81
CA ALA A 50 23.74 25.53 8.65
C ALA A 50 23.78 24.28 7.76
N GLY A 51 22.71 23.49 7.73
CA GLY A 51 22.60 22.31 6.84
C GLY A 51 22.41 22.70 5.37
N LEU A 52 21.62 23.75 5.11
CA LEU A 52 21.47 24.33 3.77
C LEU A 52 22.80 24.90 3.26
N GLU A 53 23.48 25.70 4.08
CA GLU A 53 24.75 26.35 3.74
C GLU A 53 25.88 25.33 3.53
N GLU A 54 25.84 24.21 4.24
CA GLU A 54 26.78 23.11 4.04
C GLU A 54 26.60 22.42 2.68
N SER A 55 25.35 22.33 2.21
CA SER A 55 25.04 21.61 0.96
C SER A 55 25.27 22.46 -0.30
N GLU A 56 25.10 23.77 -0.20
CA GLU A 56 25.18 24.69 -1.35
C GLU A 56 26.48 24.55 -2.17
N PRO A 57 27.69 24.52 -1.58
CA PRO A 57 28.93 24.46 -2.35
C PRO A 57 29.03 23.21 -3.23
N PHE A 58 28.52 22.07 -2.75
CA PHE A 58 28.48 20.84 -3.52
C PHE A 58 27.49 20.92 -4.67
N LEU A 59 26.28 21.42 -4.41
CA LEU A 59 25.23 21.57 -5.41
C LEU A 59 25.65 22.51 -6.56
N ARG A 60 26.46 23.53 -6.26
CA ARG A 60 26.98 24.48 -7.26
C ARG A 60 28.19 23.98 -8.04
N LEU A 61 28.84 22.89 -7.60
CA LEU A 61 30.06 22.37 -8.23
C LEU A 61 29.94 22.14 -9.74
N PRO A 62 28.82 21.61 -10.28
CA PRO A 62 28.68 21.40 -11.73
C PRO A 62 28.63 22.70 -12.56
N GLY A 63 28.39 23.86 -11.94
CA GLY A 63 28.40 25.15 -12.62
C GLY A 63 27.21 25.40 -13.56
N VAL A 64 26.10 24.67 -13.41
CA VAL A 64 24.89 24.81 -14.22
C VAL A 64 23.71 25.35 -13.38
N PRO A 65 22.63 25.82 -14.01
CA PRO A 65 21.44 26.27 -13.28
C PRO A 65 20.88 25.20 -12.33
N LEU A 66 20.45 25.66 -11.16
CA LEU A 66 19.83 24.84 -10.10
C LEU A 66 18.38 25.27 -9.92
N ARG A 67 17.47 24.30 -9.77
CA ARG A 67 16.12 24.55 -9.28
C ARG A 67 15.75 23.57 -8.17
N PRO A 68 16.22 23.81 -6.93
CA PRO A 68 15.94 22.93 -5.81
C PRO A 68 14.52 23.13 -5.26
N ILE A 69 14.07 22.14 -4.50
CA ILE A 69 12.93 22.19 -3.57
C ILE A 69 13.38 21.76 -2.17
N LEU A 70 12.58 22.04 -1.15
CA LEU A 70 12.81 21.56 0.22
C LEU A 70 12.13 20.20 0.44
N GLY A 71 12.78 19.33 1.20
CA GLY A 71 12.26 18.07 1.74
C GLY A 71 11.76 18.20 3.18
N ASN A 72 11.34 17.10 3.79
CA ASN A 72 10.86 17.11 5.17
C ASN A 72 11.98 17.33 6.17
N HIS A 73 13.16 16.74 5.96
CA HIS A 73 14.30 16.89 6.86
C HIS A 73 14.79 18.35 6.90
N ASP A 74 14.58 19.12 5.83
CA ASP A 74 14.91 20.54 5.79
C ASP A 74 14.05 21.39 6.74
N LEU A 75 12.88 20.90 7.17
CA LEU A 75 11.91 21.67 7.96
C LEU A 75 11.66 21.09 9.36
N GLU A 76 12.34 20.03 9.78
CA GLU A 76 12.10 19.36 11.08
C GLU A 76 12.21 20.28 12.30
N LEU A 77 13.13 21.25 12.29
CA LEU A 77 13.30 22.19 13.40
C LEU A 77 12.29 23.33 13.36
N GLU A 78 11.61 23.52 12.22
CA GLU A 78 10.68 24.61 11.99
C GLU A 78 9.23 24.13 12.06
N SER A 79 8.87 22.92 11.60
CA SER A 79 7.51 22.35 11.59
C SER A 79 6.92 22.11 12.99
N GLY A 80 5.59 22.15 13.10
CA GLY A 80 4.88 21.95 14.37
C GLY A 80 5.34 22.91 15.47
N ASN A 81 5.70 22.36 16.64
CA ASN A 81 6.26 23.09 17.79
C ASN A 81 7.80 23.18 17.75
N GLY A 82 8.39 23.10 16.57
CA GLY A 82 9.83 23.23 16.35
C GLY A 82 10.44 24.49 16.97
N LYS A 83 11.71 24.40 17.36
CA LYS A 83 12.42 25.48 18.05
C LYS A 83 12.79 26.65 17.13
N GLN A 84 12.78 26.43 15.82
CA GLN A 84 13.13 27.44 14.83
C GLN A 84 11.88 28.26 14.45
N PRO A 85 11.98 29.61 14.36
CA PRO A 85 10.86 30.43 13.92
C PRO A 85 10.37 30.08 12.50
N LYS A 86 9.06 30.11 12.29
CA LYS A 86 8.45 29.87 10.98
C LYS A 86 8.89 30.91 9.96
N GLY A 87 9.18 30.49 8.74
CA GLY A 87 9.71 31.29 7.64
C GLY A 87 11.24 31.35 7.58
N THR A 88 11.97 30.86 8.59
CA THR A 88 13.44 30.95 8.66
C THR A 88 14.11 30.19 7.52
N MET A 89 13.75 28.91 7.33
CA MET A 89 14.30 28.10 6.23
C MET A 89 13.90 28.66 4.88
N ARG A 90 12.62 29.05 4.73
CA ARG A 90 12.11 29.63 3.48
C ARG A 90 12.91 30.86 3.08
N GLU A 91 13.10 31.83 3.97
CA GLU A 91 13.82 33.06 3.63
C GLU A 91 15.27 32.76 3.21
N ARG A 92 15.96 31.89 3.97
CA ARG A 92 17.35 31.54 3.65
C ARG A 92 17.44 30.80 2.31
N PHE A 93 16.57 29.83 2.09
CA PHE A 93 16.50 29.03 0.86
C PHE A 93 16.28 29.90 -0.38
N LEU A 94 15.30 30.82 -0.34
CA LEU A 94 15.01 31.74 -1.44
C LEU A 94 16.19 32.64 -1.77
N ARG A 95 16.83 33.21 -0.75
CA ARG A 95 18.00 34.08 -0.93
C ARG A 95 19.19 33.31 -1.50
N MET A 96 19.44 32.11 -0.98
CA MET A 96 20.59 31.28 -1.37
C MET A 96 20.48 30.82 -2.83
N PHE A 97 19.30 30.40 -3.26
CA PHE A 97 19.07 29.91 -4.63
C PHE A 97 18.47 30.94 -5.59
N GLN A 98 18.30 32.20 -5.14
CA GLN A 98 17.76 33.31 -5.93
C GLN A 98 16.38 33.00 -6.54
N LEU A 99 15.48 32.50 -5.69
CA LEU A 99 14.13 32.11 -6.07
C LEU A 99 13.11 33.10 -5.50
N ASP A 100 12.04 33.37 -6.25
CA ASP A 100 10.93 34.20 -5.76
C ASP A 100 10.04 33.44 -4.75
N ARG A 101 9.93 32.12 -4.94
CA ARG A 101 9.08 31.20 -4.16
C ARG A 101 9.73 29.82 -4.06
N PRO A 102 9.44 29.06 -2.98
CA PRO A 102 10.08 27.75 -2.79
C PRO A 102 9.59 26.76 -3.86
N TYR A 103 8.34 26.91 -4.29
CA TYR A 103 7.70 26.23 -5.42
C TYR A 103 7.61 27.13 -6.65
N GLY A 104 7.28 26.57 -7.81
CA GLY A 104 7.18 27.38 -9.03
C GLY A 104 7.07 26.57 -10.32
N VAL A 105 7.21 27.26 -11.45
CA VAL A 105 7.23 26.67 -12.78
C VAL A 105 8.37 27.27 -13.59
N LEU A 106 9.13 26.44 -14.31
CA LEU A 106 9.95 26.89 -15.44
C LEU A 106 9.20 26.60 -16.74
N GLU A 107 9.01 27.63 -17.56
CA GLU A 107 8.20 27.54 -18.77
C GLU A 107 9.08 27.56 -20.02
N TYR A 108 8.88 26.55 -20.86
CA TYR A 108 9.42 26.46 -22.20
C TYR A 108 8.26 26.39 -23.21
N ASP A 109 8.57 26.42 -24.51
CA ASP A 109 7.53 26.43 -25.55
C ASP A 109 6.77 25.09 -25.60
N ASP A 110 7.50 23.99 -25.44
CA ASP A 110 7.08 22.61 -25.66
C ASP A 110 7.00 21.78 -24.37
N ILE A 111 7.42 22.32 -23.24
CA ILE A 111 7.39 21.65 -21.93
C ILE A 111 7.31 22.65 -20.78
N ARG A 112 6.73 22.23 -19.65
CA ARG A 112 6.73 22.98 -18.40
C ARG A 112 7.26 22.10 -17.27
N LEU A 113 8.09 22.69 -16.42
CA LEU A 113 8.67 22.00 -15.26
C LEU A 113 8.04 22.57 -13.99
N PHE A 114 7.30 21.75 -13.25
CA PHE A 114 6.56 22.14 -12.05
C PHE A 114 7.28 21.66 -10.79
N PHE A 115 7.47 22.56 -9.83
CA PHE A 115 8.19 22.30 -8.59
C PHE A 115 7.25 22.52 -7.42
N ALA A 116 6.93 21.48 -6.66
CA ALA A 116 6.27 21.60 -5.36
C ALA A 116 7.29 21.34 -4.26
N SER A 117 7.38 22.27 -3.31
CA SER A 117 8.34 22.26 -2.22
C SER A 117 7.62 22.00 -0.90
N THR A 118 8.27 21.31 0.02
CA THR A 118 7.77 21.16 1.39
C THR A 118 7.70 22.52 2.06
N GLU A 119 6.66 22.74 2.86
CA GLU A 119 6.39 23.94 3.64
C GLU A 119 6.20 23.59 5.13
N PRO A 120 6.49 24.51 6.05
CA PRO A 120 6.40 24.22 7.48
C PRO A 120 4.95 24.01 7.91
N GLN A 121 4.70 22.93 8.65
CA GLN A 121 3.38 22.63 9.21
C GLN A 121 3.05 23.56 10.40
N ARG A 122 1.77 23.88 10.58
CA ARG A 122 1.31 24.68 11.72
C ARG A 122 1.25 23.82 12.99
N PRO A 123 1.47 24.38 14.19
CA PRO A 123 1.44 23.63 15.44
C PRO A 123 0.17 22.82 15.68
N ASP A 124 -0.99 23.35 15.26
CA ASP A 124 -2.32 22.78 15.46
C ASP A 124 -2.70 21.70 14.45
N SER A 125 -1.93 21.55 13.37
CA SER A 125 -2.15 20.55 12.32
C SER A 125 -0.93 19.67 12.06
N CYS A 126 0.08 19.70 12.94
CA CYS A 126 1.30 18.92 12.75
C CYS A 126 1.21 17.57 13.47
N TYR A 127 0.95 16.52 12.69
CA TYR A 127 0.85 15.14 13.18
C TYR A 127 2.21 14.44 13.21
N ASP A 128 3.04 14.68 12.19
CA ASP A 128 4.44 14.29 12.14
C ASP A 128 5.27 15.43 11.53
N VAL A 129 6.32 15.88 12.21
CA VAL A 129 7.23 16.92 11.71
C VAL A 129 7.99 16.49 10.44
N GLN A 130 8.04 15.18 10.18
CA GLN A 130 8.65 14.58 8.98
C GLN A 130 7.67 14.39 7.81
N GLU A 131 6.42 14.83 7.93
CA GLU A 131 5.48 14.83 6.79
C GLU A 131 5.90 15.85 5.73
N VAL A 132 5.82 15.42 4.47
CA VAL A 132 6.02 16.28 3.30
C VAL A 132 4.74 17.06 3.01
N PHE A 133 4.60 18.18 3.71
CA PHE A 133 3.44 19.06 3.66
C PHE A 133 3.57 20.17 2.61
N ALA A 134 2.50 20.43 1.88
CA ALA A 134 2.32 21.61 1.04
C ALA A 134 1.15 22.45 1.58
N THR A 135 1.24 23.77 1.53
CA THR A 135 0.08 24.61 1.91
C THR A 135 -1.02 24.57 0.85
N ASP A 136 -2.25 24.86 1.25
CA ASP A 136 -3.36 25.05 0.32
C ASP A 136 -3.09 26.16 -0.69
N GLU A 137 -2.36 27.21 -0.30
CA GLU A 137 -1.95 28.30 -1.18
C GLU A 137 -1.02 27.79 -2.29
N GLN A 138 0.00 27.00 -1.94
CA GLN A 138 0.88 26.37 -2.91
C GLN A 138 0.10 25.44 -3.85
N PHE A 139 -0.72 24.54 -3.31
CA PHE A 139 -1.49 23.60 -4.13
C PHE A 139 -2.46 24.32 -5.09
N ALA A 140 -3.18 25.33 -4.60
CA ALA A 140 -4.09 26.13 -5.42
C ALA A 140 -3.33 26.89 -6.52
N TRP A 141 -2.17 27.46 -6.20
CA TRP A 141 -1.34 28.17 -7.17
C TRP A 141 -0.83 27.23 -8.27
N LEU A 142 -0.29 26.07 -7.93
CA LEU A 142 0.20 25.08 -8.89
C LEU A 142 -0.95 24.55 -9.76
N SER A 143 -2.11 24.27 -9.16
CA SER A 143 -3.31 23.83 -9.87
C SER A 143 -3.83 24.88 -10.84
N ALA A 144 -3.80 26.16 -10.46
CA ALA A 144 -4.16 27.27 -11.35
C ALA A 144 -3.16 27.40 -12.51
N LYS A 145 -1.85 27.34 -12.20
CA LYS A 145 -0.79 27.42 -13.20
C LYS A 145 -0.85 26.30 -14.23
N LEU A 146 -1.17 25.08 -13.81
CA LEU A 146 -1.34 23.94 -14.70
C LEU A 146 -2.39 24.21 -15.79
N LYS A 147 -3.51 24.84 -15.42
CA LYS A 147 -4.63 25.17 -16.32
C LYS A 147 -4.33 26.28 -17.33
N GLU A 148 -3.28 27.07 -17.15
CA GLU A 148 -2.97 28.20 -18.03
C GLU A 148 -2.53 27.78 -19.45
N ARG A 149 -1.98 26.57 -19.62
CA ARG A 149 -1.44 26.08 -20.90
C ARG A 149 -1.85 24.60 -21.14
N PRO A 150 -3.14 24.33 -21.44
CA PRO A 150 -3.62 22.98 -21.70
C PRO A 150 -2.91 22.37 -22.92
N GLY A 151 -2.71 21.06 -22.90
CA GLY A 151 -2.03 20.31 -23.96
C GLY A 151 -0.50 20.46 -24.01
N VAL A 152 0.11 21.31 -23.17
CA VAL A 152 1.57 21.39 -23.05
C VAL A 152 2.03 20.40 -21.96
N PRO A 153 2.92 19.44 -22.28
CA PRO A 153 3.39 18.46 -21.31
C PRO A 153 4.08 19.09 -20.09
N VAL A 154 3.89 18.44 -18.95
CA VAL A 154 4.38 18.83 -17.64
C VAL A 154 5.23 17.70 -17.04
N ILE A 155 6.41 18.08 -16.54
CA ILE A 155 7.20 17.27 -15.62
C ILE A 155 7.03 17.86 -14.23
N PHE A 156 6.62 17.03 -13.28
CA PHE A 156 6.40 17.43 -11.89
C PHE A 156 7.54 16.93 -10.99
N PHE A 157 7.96 17.76 -10.04
CA PHE A 157 9.01 17.46 -9.06
C PHE A 157 8.50 17.72 -7.65
N THR A 158 8.59 16.69 -6.80
CA THR A 158 8.20 16.75 -5.39
C THR A 158 9.22 16.00 -4.53
N HIS A 159 9.24 16.25 -3.22
CA HIS A 159 10.09 15.47 -2.32
C HIS A 159 9.50 14.07 -2.09
N ALA A 160 8.33 13.94 -1.47
CA ALA A 160 7.60 12.66 -1.42
C ALA A 160 6.78 12.41 -2.70
N PRO A 161 6.50 11.14 -3.03
CA PRO A 161 5.54 10.82 -4.09
C PRO A 161 4.09 11.07 -3.66
N PRO A 162 3.17 11.37 -4.60
CA PRO A 162 1.74 11.42 -4.30
C PRO A 162 1.17 10.00 -4.13
N VAL A 163 0.10 9.90 -3.35
CA VAL A 163 -0.73 8.68 -3.29
C VAL A 163 -1.26 8.33 -4.69
N GLY A 164 -1.33 7.04 -5.03
CA GLY A 164 -1.73 6.60 -6.38
C GLY A 164 -0.64 6.62 -7.44
N SER A 165 0.58 7.02 -7.10
CA SER A 165 1.73 6.89 -8.00
C SER A 165 2.12 5.42 -8.24
N GLY A 166 1.88 4.52 -7.29
CA GLY A 166 2.24 3.10 -7.37
C GLY A 166 3.74 2.82 -7.21
N LEU A 167 4.55 3.82 -6.86
CA LEU A 167 5.99 3.65 -6.64
C LEU A 167 6.27 2.71 -5.45
N ARG A 168 7.26 1.81 -5.61
CA ARG A 168 7.37 0.58 -4.81
C ARG A 168 7.45 0.85 -3.31
N THR A 169 6.56 0.13 -2.62
CA THR A 169 6.45 -0.15 -1.19
C THR A 169 7.06 0.92 -0.32
N VAL A 170 6.19 1.82 0.14
CA VAL A 170 6.47 2.71 1.25
C VAL A 170 7.30 1.97 2.30
N PRO A 171 8.55 2.38 2.51
CA PRO A 171 9.41 1.69 3.46
C PRO A 171 8.73 1.67 4.83
N ARG A 172 8.83 0.54 5.54
CA ARG A 172 8.10 0.27 6.80
C ARG A 172 8.06 1.46 7.77
N VAL A 173 9.17 2.20 7.84
CA VAL A 173 9.30 3.38 8.69
C VAL A 173 8.36 4.52 8.29
N HIS A 174 8.19 4.80 7.00
CA HIS A 174 7.33 5.89 6.54
C HIS A 174 5.84 5.58 6.70
N VAL A 175 5.45 4.32 6.47
CA VAL A 175 4.07 3.88 6.77
C VAL A 175 3.78 4.01 8.26
N ARG A 176 4.73 3.60 9.11
CA ARG A 176 4.56 3.66 10.56
C ARG A 176 4.48 5.10 11.06
N SER A 177 5.21 6.02 10.44
CA SER A 177 5.23 7.44 10.78
C SER A 177 4.15 8.26 10.07
N THR A 178 3.31 7.63 9.22
CA THR A 178 2.27 8.29 8.42
C THR A 178 2.79 9.49 7.64
N ASN A 179 3.96 9.33 7.01
CA ASN A 179 4.66 10.40 6.28
C ASN A 179 5.18 9.96 4.89
N ALA A 180 4.68 8.84 4.38
CA ALA A 180 5.00 8.22 3.11
C ALA A 180 4.64 9.01 1.85
N TYR A 181 3.58 9.81 1.92
CA TYR A 181 3.06 10.52 0.76
C TYR A 181 2.99 12.02 1.00
N LEU A 182 2.89 12.78 -0.10
CA LEU A 182 2.57 14.20 -0.05
C LEU A 182 1.24 14.41 0.69
N ASP A 183 1.27 15.27 1.70
CA ASP A 183 0.12 15.67 2.52
C ASP A 183 -0.64 14.50 3.16
N GLU A 184 0.05 13.42 3.54
CA GLU A 184 -0.57 12.20 4.05
C GLU A 184 -1.53 12.41 5.22
N ASN A 185 -1.22 13.30 6.17
CA ASN A 185 -2.08 13.56 7.32
C ASN A 185 -3.06 14.74 7.11
N HIS A 186 -3.09 15.32 5.91
CA HIS A 186 -3.90 16.49 5.59
C HIS A 186 -4.96 16.20 4.52
N ASP A 187 -4.55 16.09 3.24
CA ASP A 187 -5.43 15.69 2.12
C ASP A 187 -4.57 15.03 1.04
N PRO A 188 -4.15 13.76 1.24
CA PRO A 188 -3.25 13.09 0.30
C PRO A 188 -3.88 12.97 -1.11
N TYR A 189 -5.20 12.89 -1.16
CA TYR A 189 -5.95 12.67 -2.40
C TYR A 189 -6.00 13.89 -3.32
N ARG A 190 -5.66 15.10 -2.86
CA ARG A 190 -5.66 16.28 -3.74
C ARG A 190 -4.67 16.14 -4.89
N TRP A 191 -3.52 15.52 -4.63
CA TRP A 191 -2.52 15.24 -5.66
C TRP A 191 -2.96 14.11 -6.59
N TYR A 192 -3.57 13.06 -6.04
CA TYR A 192 -4.19 12.00 -6.83
C TYR A 192 -5.24 12.56 -7.81
N ARG A 193 -6.14 13.40 -7.31
CA ARG A 193 -7.12 14.10 -8.15
C ARG A 193 -6.44 15.01 -9.16
N LEU A 194 -5.35 15.69 -8.80
CA LEU A 194 -4.62 16.58 -9.71
C LEU A 194 -4.09 15.80 -10.92
N PHE A 195 -3.28 14.75 -10.73
CA PHE A 195 -2.70 14.04 -11.88
C PHE A 195 -3.73 13.21 -12.64
N ARG A 196 -4.74 12.64 -11.96
CA ARG A 196 -5.81 11.87 -12.63
C ARG A 196 -6.63 12.73 -13.60
N HIS A 197 -6.78 14.03 -13.32
CA HIS A 197 -7.56 14.95 -14.15
C HIS A 197 -6.71 15.87 -15.02
N SER A 198 -5.38 15.75 -14.99
CA SER A 198 -4.46 16.62 -15.74
C SER A 198 -3.55 15.78 -16.63
N PRO A 199 -4.03 15.37 -17.82
CA PRO A 199 -3.27 14.48 -18.70
C PRO A 199 -1.99 15.14 -19.25
N GLU A 200 -1.82 16.45 -19.08
CA GLU A 200 -0.57 17.16 -19.33
C GLU A 200 0.57 16.69 -18.41
N ILE A 201 0.28 16.19 -17.21
CA ILE A 201 1.29 15.65 -16.31
C ILE A 201 1.76 14.30 -16.84
N VAL A 202 2.89 14.29 -17.54
CA VAL A 202 3.41 13.11 -18.24
C VAL A 202 4.53 12.41 -17.48
N LEU A 203 5.30 13.16 -16.68
CA LEU A 203 6.35 12.63 -15.82
C LEU A 203 6.27 13.22 -14.43
N TRP A 204 6.56 12.43 -13.40
CA TRP A 204 6.61 12.85 -12.01
C TRP A 204 7.81 12.23 -11.31
N PHE A 205 8.63 13.05 -10.66
CA PHE A 205 9.83 12.60 -9.95
C PHE A 205 9.73 12.92 -8.46
N SER A 206 10.09 11.93 -7.64
CA SER A 206 10.05 12.03 -6.17
C SER A 206 11.23 11.33 -5.52
N ALA A 207 11.66 11.80 -4.36
CA ALA A 207 12.71 11.23 -3.52
C ALA A 207 12.10 10.52 -2.29
N HIS A 208 12.57 10.80 -1.08
CA HIS A 208 12.00 10.45 0.23
C HIS A 208 12.13 8.98 0.66
N TYR A 209 12.04 8.02 -0.27
CA TYR A 209 12.05 6.60 0.09
C TYR A 209 13.44 6.05 0.36
N HIS A 210 14.50 6.77 0.01
CA HIS A 210 15.88 6.34 0.18
C HIS A 210 16.20 4.98 -0.48
N LEU A 211 15.56 4.71 -1.61
CA LEU A 211 15.69 3.48 -2.37
C LEU A 211 16.29 3.73 -3.75
N SER A 212 17.01 2.75 -4.26
CA SER A 212 17.60 2.80 -5.59
C SER A 212 16.60 2.55 -6.73
N HIS A 213 17.07 2.72 -7.95
CA HIS A 213 16.30 2.50 -9.16
C HIS A 213 16.20 1.03 -9.56
N ILE A 214 16.92 0.13 -8.86
CA ILE A 214 16.96 -1.30 -9.17
C ILE A 214 15.67 -2.02 -8.75
N HIS A 215 14.89 -1.38 -7.86
CA HIS A 215 13.62 -1.92 -7.39
C HIS A 215 12.59 -1.94 -8.53
N PRO A 216 11.81 -3.03 -8.69
CA PRO A 216 10.91 -3.19 -9.85
C PRO A 216 9.89 -2.07 -10.05
N ASP A 217 9.37 -1.46 -8.98
CA ASP A 217 8.44 -0.31 -9.08
C ASP A 217 9.13 1.02 -8.73
N SER A 218 10.43 1.15 -9.01
CA SER A 218 11.14 2.43 -9.00
C SER A 218 10.66 3.38 -10.11
N SER A 219 9.87 2.85 -11.05
CA SER A 219 9.05 3.62 -11.97
C SER A 219 7.73 2.92 -12.24
N THR A 220 6.66 3.69 -12.44
CA THR A 220 5.30 3.18 -12.70
C THR A 220 4.57 4.07 -13.68
N TYR A 221 3.52 3.56 -14.31
CA TYR A 221 2.67 4.33 -15.22
C TYR A 221 1.22 4.26 -14.76
N ARG A 222 0.62 5.41 -14.47
CA ARG A 222 -0.76 5.53 -13.97
C ARG A 222 -1.43 6.76 -14.59
N PHE A 223 -2.63 6.57 -15.13
CA PHE A 223 -3.48 7.64 -15.67
C PHE A 223 -2.80 8.60 -16.67
N GLY A 224 -1.87 8.12 -17.49
CA GLY A 224 -1.13 8.96 -18.45
C GLY A 224 0.18 9.54 -17.89
N THR A 225 0.41 9.45 -16.59
CA THR A 225 1.64 9.92 -15.92
C THR A 225 2.58 8.76 -15.64
N ARG A 226 3.87 8.95 -15.93
CA ARG A 226 4.93 8.04 -15.46
C ARG A 226 5.61 8.62 -14.22
N PHE A 227 5.57 7.87 -13.14
CA PHE A 227 6.20 8.24 -11.87
C PHE A 227 7.57 7.60 -11.77
N PHE A 228 8.51 8.27 -11.11
CA PHE A 228 9.86 7.81 -10.87
C PHE A 228 10.30 8.13 -9.44
N ILE A 229 10.84 7.12 -8.75
CA ILE A 229 11.69 7.34 -7.58
C ILE A 229 13.05 7.86 -8.06
N THR A 230 13.59 8.79 -7.31
CA THR A 230 14.97 9.26 -7.38
C THR A 230 15.77 8.63 -6.24
N GLY A 231 16.99 8.21 -6.55
CA GLY A 231 17.89 7.57 -5.58
C GLY A 231 18.48 8.56 -4.58
N VAL A 232 19.25 8.03 -3.65
CA VAL A 232 19.91 8.81 -2.59
C VAL A 232 21.27 9.29 -3.05
N HIS A 233 21.61 10.54 -2.70
CA HIS A 233 22.96 11.07 -2.93
C HIS A 233 23.95 10.64 -1.83
N GLY A 234 23.53 10.77 -0.56
CA GLY A 234 24.35 10.44 0.62
C GLY A 234 24.59 8.95 0.84
N ALA A 235 25.86 8.53 0.92
CA ALA A 235 26.23 7.13 1.12
C ALA A 235 25.72 6.53 2.45
N GLY A 236 25.56 7.36 3.48
CA GLY A 236 25.09 6.92 4.80
C GLY A 236 23.59 6.75 4.96
N PHE A 237 22.80 7.18 3.99
CA PHE A 237 21.36 7.31 4.12
C PHE A 237 20.60 6.40 3.15
N THR A 238 21.30 5.76 2.21
CA THR A 238 20.72 4.71 1.36
C THR A 238 20.36 3.47 2.18
N ARG A 239 19.22 2.86 1.86
CA ARG A 239 18.73 1.63 2.51
C ARG A 239 19.26 0.36 1.83
N ASP A 240 19.72 0.46 0.60
CA ASP A 240 20.19 -0.67 -0.22
C ASP A 240 21.65 -0.54 -0.66
N GLY A 241 22.36 0.49 -0.18
CA GLY A 241 23.78 0.69 -0.45
C GLY A 241 24.06 1.39 -1.80
N MET A 242 23.05 1.68 -2.60
CA MET A 242 23.22 2.36 -3.89
C MET A 242 23.19 3.87 -3.75
N ARG A 243 23.93 4.57 -4.62
CA ARG A 243 23.94 6.03 -4.74
C ARG A 243 23.66 6.42 -6.17
N GLN A 244 22.50 7.03 -6.42
CA GLN A 244 21.99 7.19 -7.78
C GLN A 244 21.28 8.53 -7.98
N SER A 245 21.26 8.98 -9.23
CA SER A 245 20.49 10.15 -9.66
C SER A 245 19.80 9.86 -10.99
N ARG A 246 18.70 10.56 -11.28
CA ARG A 246 17.99 10.40 -12.56
C ARG A 246 18.55 11.37 -13.59
N ILE A 247 18.71 10.90 -14.82
CA ILE A 247 18.98 11.73 -15.99
C ILE A 247 17.74 11.68 -16.87
N VAL A 248 17.22 12.85 -17.23
CA VAL A 248 16.13 13.00 -18.20
C VAL A 248 16.67 13.68 -19.45
N ASP A 249 16.63 12.97 -20.57
CA ASP A 249 16.96 13.50 -21.89
C ASP A 249 15.68 13.74 -22.67
N ILE A 250 15.45 15.00 -23.04
CA ILE A 250 14.32 15.45 -23.85
C ILE A 250 14.88 15.92 -25.19
N GLY A 251 14.63 15.14 -26.23
CA GLY A 251 14.86 15.49 -27.62
C GLY A 251 13.54 15.79 -28.34
N GLU A 252 13.62 16.23 -29.59
CA GLU A 252 12.44 16.57 -30.39
C GLU A 252 11.51 15.37 -30.63
N GLN A 253 12.07 14.17 -30.72
CA GLN A 253 11.37 12.92 -31.07
C GLN A 253 11.62 11.79 -30.07
N SER A 254 12.18 12.08 -28.91
CA SER A 254 12.44 11.05 -27.91
C SER A 254 12.53 11.64 -26.51
N VAL A 255 12.06 10.87 -25.54
CA VAL A 255 12.25 11.18 -24.13
C VAL A 255 12.83 9.95 -23.46
N ALA A 256 13.93 10.10 -22.73
CA ALA A 256 14.56 9.00 -22.02
C ALA A 256 14.85 9.39 -20.57
N VAL A 257 14.57 8.47 -19.65
CA VAL A 257 14.94 8.54 -18.24
C VAL A 257 15.95 7.44 -17.99
N ARG A 258 17.12 7.80 -17.45
CA ARG A 258 18.25 6.91 -17.18
C ARG A 258 18.76 7.09 -15.76
N THR A 259 19.63 6.19 -15.35
CA THR A 259 20.25 6.19 -14.02
C THR A 259 21.70 6.60 -14.11
N LEU A 260 22.09 7.66 -13.40
CA LEU A 260 23.49 7.94 -13.08
C LEU A 260 23.83 7.20 -11.79
N ASP A 261 24.66 6.17 -11.88
CA ASP A 261 25.14 5.41 -10.74
C ASP A 261 26.50 6.00 -10.30
N HIS A 262 26.53 6.60 -9.11
CA HIS A 262 27.71 7.28 -8.56
C HIS A 262 28.75 6.30 -7.99
N ILE A 263 28.39 5.03 -7.80
CA ILE A 263 29.32 3.98 -7.38
C ILE A 263 30.05 3.44 -8.62
N LYS A 264 29.28 3.13 -9.67
CA LYS A 264 29.83 2.70 -10.97
C LYS A 264 30.41 3.88 -11.76
N ARG A 265 30.14 5.12 -11.33
CA ARG A 265 30.48 6.39 -12.00
C ARG A 265 30.08 6.39 -13.47
N ALA A 266 28.87 5.89 -13.76
CA ALA A 266 28.40 5.63 -15.11
C ALA A 266 26.90 5.84 -15.26
N VAL A 267 26.49 6.21 -16.47
CA VAL A 267 25.07 6.20 -16.87
C VAL A 267 24.67 4.79 -17.28
N THR A 268 23.55 4.31 -16.76
CA THR A 268 23.02 2.96 -16.99
C THR A 268 21.53 3.05 -17.37
N ASP A 269 21.04 2.00 -18.02
CA ASP A 269 19.61 1.82 -18.33
C ASP A 269 18.83 1.14 -17.19
N GLU A 270 19.48 0.93 -16.04
CA GLU A 270 18.91 0.29 -14.86
C GLU A 270 17.74 1.12 -14.30
N GLY A 271 16.55 0.53 -14.22
CA GLY A 271 15.32 1.25 -13.89
C GLY A 271 14.98 2.39 -14.87
N GLY A 272 15.58 2.38 -16.07
CA GLY A 272 15.39 3.39 -17.10
C GLY A 272 14.08 3.22 -17.87
N TRP A 273 13.71 4.26 -18.60
CA TRP A 273 12.54 4.26 -19.46
C TRP A 273 12.81 5.11 -20.70
N ARG A 274 12.23 4.73 -21.84
CA ARG A 274 12.37 5.45 -23.10
C ARG A 274 11.05 5.48 -23.86
N HIS A 275 10.77 6.61 -24.48
CA HIS A 275 9.65 6.83 -25.38
C HIS A 275 10.15 7.34 -26.73
N GLU A 276 9.66 6.72 -27.81
CA GLU A 276 9.86 7.17 -29.18
C GLU A 276 8.67 8.03 -29.59
N GLY A 277 8.94 9.30 -29.88
CA GLY A 277 7.96 10.32 -30.18
C GLY A 277 8.15 11.58 -29.32
N PRO A 278 7.55 12.70 -29.73
CA PRO A 278 7.61 13.94 -28.95
C PRO A 278 6.86 13.76 -27.63
N LEU A 279 7.27 14.47 -26.57
CA LEU A 279 6.68 14.36 -25.23
C LEU A 279 5.14 14.51 -25.22
N ARG A 280 4.59 15.35 -26.11
CA ARG A 280 3.13 15.53 -26.31
C ARG A 280 2.35 14.27 -26.70
N SER A 281 3.02 13.27 -27.27
CA SER A 281 2.39 12.02 -27.70
C SER A 281 2.06 11.08 -26.54
N LEU A 282 2.51 11.38 -25.32
CA LEU A 282 2.18 10.62 -24.11
C LEU A 282 0.77 10.90 -23.57
N ILE A 283 0.06 11.90 -24.11
CA ILE A 283 -1.29 12.27 -23.70
C ILE A 283 -2.29 11.27 -24.30
N ALA A 284 -2.67 10.23 -23.54
CA ALA A 284 -3.62 9.18 -23.97
C ALA A 284 -4.69 8.89 -22.91
N LYS A 285 -5.89 8.45 -23.35
CA LYS A 285 -7.02 8.08 -22.48
C LYS A 285 -7.19 6.55 -22.37
N PRO A 286 -7.50 6.00 -21.18
CA PRO A 286 -7.73 4.57 -20.98
C PRO A 286 -9.16 4.10 -21.34
N GLY A 287 -9.34 2.79 -21.57
CA GLY A 287 -10.63 2.07 -21.74
C GLY A 287 -10.61 0.69 -21.04
N VAL A 288 -11.77 0.09 -20.71
CA VAL A 288 -11.88 -1.08 -19.80
C VAL A 288 -13.10 -2.02 -20.05
N SER A 289 -12.94 -3.33 -19.77
CA SER A 289 -13.96 -4.37 -19.39
C SER A 289 -13.33 -5.41 -18.42
N LEU A 290 -14.13 -6.24 -17.70
CA LEU A 290 -13.74 -7.23 -16.63
C LEU A 290 -12.32 -7.05 -16.11
N SER A 291 -12.20 -6.14 -15.15
CA SER A 291 -10.95 -5.46 -14.93
C SER A 291 -10.40 -5.70 -13.55
N ARG A 292 -9.12 -6.09 -13.53
CA ARG A 292 -8.25 -5.76 -12.41
C ARG A 292 -8.25 -4.24 -12.27
N VAL A 293 -8.95 -3.74 -11.25
CA VAL A 293 -9.15 -2.31 -10.96
C VAL A 293 -7.89 -1.69 -10.39
N GLY A 294 -7.15 -2.45 -9.57
CA GLY A 294 -5.86 -2.03 -9.01
C GLY A 294 -4.95 -3.23 -8.72
N SER A 295 -3.64 -3.01 -8.76
CA SER A 295 -2.63 -4.03 -8.46
C SER A 295 -1.35 -3.38 -7.95
N PHE A 296 -1.01 -3.61 -6.69
CA PHE A 296 0.15 -2.96 -6.06
C PHE A 296 0.78 -3.82 -4.97
N PRO A 297 2.09 -3.66 -4.70
CA PRO A 297 2.77 -4.41 -3.65
C PRO A 297 2.25 -4.06 -2.25
N VAL A 298 1.98 -5.07 -1.42
CA VAL A 298 1.63 -4.89 0.00
C VAL A 298 2.46 -5.85 0.84
N GLY A 299 3.43 -5.31 1.57
CA GLY A 299 4.36 -6.07 2.40
C GLY A 299 5.47 -6.80 1.63
N GLU A 300 6.22 -7.63 2.36
CA GLU A 300 7.30 -8.48 1.81
C GLU A 300 6.87 -9.95 1.66
N ALA A 301 5.79 -10.34 2.33
CA ALA A 301 5.25 -11.70 2.35
C ALA A 301 3.77 -11.67 1.93
N PRO A 302 3.24 -12.77 1.37
CA PRO A 302 1.85 -12.81 0.95
C PRO A 302 0.90 -12.72 2.15
N ALA A 303 -0.36 -12.38 1.87
CA ALA A 303 -1.39 -12.35 2.91
C ALA A 303 -1.65 -13.78 3.44
N ILE A 304 -1.83 -13.90 4.76
CA ILE A 304 -2.30 -15.13 5.38
C ILE A 304 -3.74 -15.45 4.93
N ARG A 305 -4.17 -16.71 5.07
CA ARG A 305 -5.58 -17.09 4.84
C ARG A 305 -6.50 -16.27 5.74
N GLY A 306 -7.52 -15.63 5.16
CA GLY A 306 -8.40 -14.72 5.90
C GLY A 306 -7.71 -13.43 6.38
N GLY A 307 -6.47 -13.18 5.93
CA GLY A 307 -5.67 -12.02 6.28
C GLY A 307 -6.10 -10.72 5.60
N ILE A 308 -6.95 -10.81 4.57
CA ILE A 308 -7.51 -9.64 3.89
C ILE A 308 -8.87 -9.33 4.51
N VAL A 309 -9.00 -8.16 5.14
CA VAL A 309 -10.22 -7.77 5.86
C VAL A 309 -10.71 -6.42 5.35
N PRO A 310 -11.88 -6.34 4.68
CA PRO A 310 -12.42 -5.06 4.26
C PRO A 310 -12.75 -4.20 5.49
N LEU A 311 -12.31 -2.94 5.47
CA LEU A 311 -12.71 -1.93 6.43
C LEU A 311 -13.87 -1.15 5.84
N SER A 312 -13.66 -0.48 4.71
CA SER A 312 -14.63 0.38 4.02
C SER A 312 -14.63 0.07 2.51
N PRO A 313 -15.48 0.71 1.69
CA PRO A 313 -15.48 0.48 0.24
C PRO A 313 -14.10 0.60 -0.43
N ASP A 314 -13.26 1.47 0.12
CA ASP A 314 -11.95 1.88 -0.37
C ASP A 314 -10.77 1.30 0.42
N ARG A 315 -10.97 0.87 1.68
CA ARG A 315 -9.88 0.39 2.56
C ARG A 315 -10.03 -1.06 2.97
N CYS A 316 -8.90 -1.75 3.08
CA CYS A 316 -8.80 -3.07 3.67
C CYS A 316 -7.56 -3.20 4.55
N LEU A 317 -7.56 -4.21 5.41
CA LEU A 317 -6.36 -4.71 6.07
C LEU A 317 -5.79 -5.87 5.27
N VAL A 318 -4.48 -6.01 5.28
CA VAL A 318 -3.75 -7.15 4.73
C VAL A 318 -2.76 -7.63 5.79
N SER A 319 -3.03 -8.77 6.40
CA SER A 319 -2.11 -9.43 7.33
C SER A 319 -1.24 -10.43 6.59
N THR A 320 0.08 -10.32 6.72
CA THR A 320 1.06 -11.07 5.92
C THR A 320 1.80 -12.11 6.76
N GLU A 321 2.34 -13.14 6.10
CA GLU A 321 3.03 -14.27 6.75
C GLU A 321 4.27 -13.85 7.56
N ASP A 322 4.86 -12.70 7.24
CA ASP A 322 5.97 -12.10 7.98
C ASP A 322 5.54 -11.32 9.24
N GLY A 323 4.28 -11.46 9.69
CA GLY A 323 3.80 -10.89 10.95
C GLY A 323 3.35 -9.43 10.88
N PHE A 324 3.27 -8.87 9.66
CA PHE A 324 2.78 -7.51 9.45
C PHE A 324 1.27 -7.49 9.22
N THR A 325 0.64 -6.38 9.58
CA THR A 325 -0.72 -6.02 9.20
C THR A 325 -0.69 -4.64 8.58
N TRP A 326 -1.03 -4.57 7.30
CA TRP A 326 -1.02 -3.37 6.49
C TRP A 326 -2.43 -2.82 6.36
N GLU A 327 -2.62 -1.51 6.41
CA GLU A 327 -3.83 -0.86 5.93
C GLU A 327 -3.59 -0.35 4.52
N ALA A 328 -4.42 -0.79 3.58
CA ALA A 328 -4.25 -0.57 2.16
C ALA A 328 -5.52 -0.02 1.52
N GLU A 329 -5.34 0.83 0.51
CA GLU A 329 -6.39 1.39 -0.34
C GLU A 329 -6.20 0.99 -1.79
N PRO A 330 -6.90 -0.04 -2.25
CA PRO A 330 -6.63 -0.60 -3.57
C PRO A 330 -7.00 0.29 -4.76
N GLU A 331 -8.01 1.17 -4.62
CA GLU A 331 -8.41 2.08 -5.71
C GLU A 331 -7.30 3.10 -6.05
N VAL A 332 -6.54 3.52 -5.03
CA VAL A 332 -5.39 4.42 -5.18
C VAL A 332 -4.06 3.70 -5.00
N GLU A 333 -4.06 2.36 -5.03
CA GLU A 333 -2.86 1.53 -4.96
C GLU A 333 -1.88 1.93 -3.85
N ALA A 334 -2.40 2.25 -2.66
CA ALA A 334 -1.63 2.83 -1.58
C ALA A 334 -1.68 2.01 -0.29
N VAL A 335 -0.64 2.16 0.53
CA VAL A 335 -0.53 1.60 1.88
C VAL A 335 -0.34 2.75 2.87
N PHE A 336 -1.19 2.83 3.90
CA PHE A 336 -1.27 3.94 4.87
C PHE A 336 -0.87 3.56 6.29
N GLY A 337 -0.92 2.27 6.63
CA GLY A 337 -0.67 1.82 8.00
C GLY A 337 0.07 0.49 8.01
N THR A 338 0.92 0.27 9.01
CA THR A 338 1.55 -1.03 9.22
C THR A 338 1.84 -1.29 10.70
N CYS A 339 1.64 -2.53 11.14
CA CYS A 339 2.04 -2.99 12.46
C CYS A 339 2.65 -4.39 12.37
N HIS A 340 3.74 -4.65 13.10
CA HIS A 340 4.39 -5.96 13.16
C HIS A 340 4.41 -6.54 14.56
N ILE A 341 3.53 -7.50 14.86
CA ILE A 341 3.40 -8.07 16.21
C ILE A 341 4.50 -9.07 16.59
N GLY A 342 5.37 -9.45 15.67
CA GLY A 342 6.36 -10.51 15.87
C GLY A 342 5.98 -11.76 15.06
N PRO A 343 5.07 -12.60 15.55
CA PRO A 343 4.58 -13.75 14.80
C PRO A 343 3.53 -13.35 13.75
N ALA A 344 3.29 -14.23 12.78
CA ALA A 344 2.09 -14.15 11.93
C ALA A 344 0.82 -14.14 12.79
N LEU A 345 -0.18 -13.36 12.38
CA LEU A 345 -1.51 -13.44 12.97
C LEU A 345 -2.11 -14.81 12.64
N THR A 346 -2.82 -15.40 13.59
CA THR A 346 -3.72 -16.54 13.30
C THR A 346 -4.93 -16.04 12.52
N ALA A 347 -5.49 -14.90 12.95
CA ALA A 347 -6.68 -14.32 12.34
C ALA A 347 -6.77 -12.82 12.59
N VAL A 348 -7.44 -12.14 11.67
CA VAL A 348 -7.79 -10.73 11.75
C VAL A 348 -9.25 -10.56 11.31
N GLY A 349 -9.94 -9.57 11.86
CA GLY A 349 -11.29 -9.22 11.43
C GLY A 349 -11.65 -7.81 11.83
N ALA A 350 -12.72 -7.27 11.24
CA ALA A 350 -13.19 -5.92 11.56
C ALA A 350 -14.68 -5.95 11.87
N SER A 351 -15.07 -5.33 12.98
CA SER A 351 -16.45 -4.93 13.25
C SER A 351 -16.65 -3.48 12.80
N GLU A 352 -17.82 -2.92 13.09
CA GLU A 352 -18.11 -1.51 12.80
C GLU A 352 -17.14 -0.56 13.54
N GLU A 353 -16.80 -0.87 14.79
CA GLU A 353 -16.03 0.02 15.66
C GLU A 353 -14.59 -0.44 15.92
N ARG A 354 -14.30 -1.73 15.73
CA ARG A 354 -13.04 -2.33 16.19
C ARG A 354 -12.40 -3.19 15.11
N ILE A 355 -11.08 -3.24 15.14
CA ILE A 355 -10.29 -4.25 14.45
C ILE A 355 -9.85 -5.28 15.49
N TRP A 356 -10.06 -6.55 15.20
CA TRP A 356 -9.76 -7.69 16.06
C TRP A 356 -8.57 -8.47 15.52
N PHE A 357 -7.73 -8.96 16.42
CA PHE A 357 -6.50 -9.69 16.11
C PHE A 357 -6.38 -10.90 17.03
N ALA A 358 -5.91 -12.03 16.50
CA ALA A 358 -5.56 -13.21 17.26
C ALA A 358 -4.16 -13.70 16.88
N TRP A 359 -3.32 -14.01 17.86
CA TRP A 359 -1.96 -14.55 17.66
C TRP A 359 -1.50 -15.35 18.88
N GLY A 360 -1.00 -16.57 18.64
CA GLY A 360 -0.65 -17.50 19.73
C GLY A 360 -1.79 -17.56 20.76
N ARG A 361 -1.48 -17.34 22.04
CA ARG A 361 -2.49 -17.31 23.13
C ARG A 361 -3.14 -15.95 23.35
N SER A 362 -3.05 -15.01 22.41
CA SER A 362 -3.51 -13.64 22.60
C SER A 362 -4.64 -13.28 21.64
N VAL A 363 -5.61 -12.53 22.17
CA VAL A 363 -6.62 -11.82 21.40
C VAL A 363 -6.57 -10.35 21.77
N GLY A 364 -6.68 -9.46 20.79
CA GLY A 364 -6.61 -8.03 21.00
C GLY A 364 -7.50 -7.26 20.04
N CYS A 365 -7.76 -6.00 20.37
CA CYS A 365 -8.47 -5.11 19.46
C CYS A 365 -7.93 -3.69 19.48
N SER A 366 -8.09 -3.00 18.35
CA SER A 366 -7.85 -1.57 18.20
C SER A 366 -9.15 -0.86 17.80
N ASP A 367 -9.25 0.41 18.14
CA ASP A 367 -10.28 1.29 17.60
C ASP A 367 -10.08 1.43 16.09
N ARG A 368 -11.12 1.13 15.31
CA ARG A 368 -11.06 1.19 13.86
C ARG A 368 -10.90 2.63 13.33
N ARG A 369 -11.43 3.62 14.05
CA ARG A 369 -11.40 5.04 13.66
C ARG A 369 -10.21 5.78 14.23
N SER A 370 -9.48 5.19 15.18
CA SER A 370 -8.30 5.83 15.76
C SER A 370 -7.18 5.96 14.71
N PRO A 371 -6.62 7.15 14.48
CA PRO A 371 -5.43 7.30 13.62
C PRO A 371 -4.20 6.59 14.20
N TRP A 372 -4.22 6.31 15.51
CA TRP A 372 -3.13 5.65 16.23
C TRP A 372 -3.27 4.13 16.30
N ARG A 373 -4.22 3.53 15.56
CA ARG A 373 -4.58 2.10 15.65
C ARG A 373 -3.44 1.13 15.31
N PHE A 374 -2.36 1.59 14.69
CA PHE A 374 -1.14 0.80 14.40
C PHE A 374 0.11 1.30 15.13
N VAL A 375 -0.02 2.31 15.98
CA VAL A 375 1.11 2.88 16.70
C VAL A 375 1.34 2.11 18.00
N ARG A 376 2.58 1.64 18.18
CA ARG A 376 3.04 0.96 19.40
C ARG A 376 3.29 1.96 20.51
N ALA A 377 3.02 1.59 21.76
CA ALA A 377 3.59 2.31 22.89
C ALA A 377 5.12 2.30 22.86
N ALA A 378 5.74 3.21 23.60
CA ALA A 378 7.21 3.29 23.75
C ALA A 378 7.82 1.98 24.29
N ASN A 379 7.06 1.21 25.08
CA ASN A 379 7.46 -0.11 25.57
C ASN A 379 7.26 -1.24 24.54
N GLY A 380 6.80 -0.92 23.32
CA GLY A 380 6.52 -1.87 22.25
C GLY A 380 5.13 -2.51 22.29
N ASP A 381 4.29 -2.20 23.28
CA ASP A 381 2.96 -2.81 23.42
C ASP A 381 2.01 -2.38 22.30
N TRP A 382 1.33 -3.38 21.74
CA TRP A 382 0.20 -3.26 20.82
C TRP A 382 -0.53 -4.62 20.68
N PRO A 383 -1.85 -4.64 20.40
CA PRO A 383 -2.76 -3.52 20.61
C PRO A 383 -2.86 -3.19 22.11
N PHE A 384 -3.31 -1.98 22.44
CA PHE A 384 -3.41 -1.52 23.85
C PHE A 384 -4.42 -2.33 24.66
N VAL A 385 -5.43 -2.87 24.00
CA VAL A 385 -6.51 -3.66 24.61
C VAL A 385 -6.35 -5.10 24.13
N LYS A 386 -5.80 -5.96 24.99
CA LYS A 386 -5.54 -7.39 24.71
C LYS A 386 -5.78 -8.28 25.91
N ARG A 387 -6.01 -9.57 25.66
CA ARG A 387 -6.24 -10.62 26.64
C ARG A 387 -5.49 -11.88 26.24
N GLN A 388 -4.89 -12.55 27.23
CA GLN A 388 -4.37 -13.90 27.04
C GLN A 388 -5.45 -14.95 27.31
N LEU A 389 -5.52 -15.94 26.43
CA LEU A 389 -6.37 -17.12 26.49
C LEU A 389 -5.60 -18.27 27.13
N GLU A 390 -6.36 -19.29 27.56
CA GLU A 390 -5.79 -20.50 28.16
C GLU A 390 -4.99 -21.30 27.13
N GLU A 391 -5.50 -21.41 25.90
CA GLU A 391 -4.86 -22.12 24.79
C GLU A 391 -4.53 -21.17 23.63
N GLU A 392 -3.82 -21.67 22.63
CA GLU A 392 -3.57 -20.92 21.40
C GLU A 392 -4.86 -20.71 20.63
N ALA A 393 -5.05 -19.51 20.09
CA ALA A 393 -6.14 -19.20 19.18
C ALA A 393 -5.89 -19.89 17.84
N ASP A 394 -6.79 -20.80 17.46
CA ASP A 394 -6.75 -21.57 16.22
C ASP A 394 -7.50 -20.85 15.09
N ALA A 395 -8.58 -20.15 15.42
CA ALA A 395 -9.39 -19.40 14.47
C ALA A 395 -10.21 -18.29 15.17
N MET A 396 -10.63 -17.27 14.41
CA MET A 396 -11.46 -16.19 14.91
C MET A 396 -12.48 -15.74 13.87
N ALA A 397 -13.69 -15.37 14.32
CA ALA A 397 -14.69 -14.68 13.51
C ALA A 397 -15.23 -13.46 14.28
N VAL A 398 -15.47 -12.35 13.58
CA VAL A 398 -16.01 -11.14 14.22
C VAL A 398 -17.52 -11.22 14.34
N ARG A 399 -18.05 -10.74 15.47
CA ARG A 399 -19.49 -10.69 15.74
C ARG A 399 -20.15 -9.48 15.06
N PRO A 400 -21.29 -9.64 14.38
CA PRO A 400 -22.05 -8.52 13.82
C PRO A 400 -22.38 -7.43 14.86
N GLU A 401 -22.72 -7.84 16.08
CA GLU A 401 -23.06 -6.99 17.22
C GLU A 401 -21.83 -6.46 17.99
N GLY A 402 -20.62 -6.74 17.50
CA GLY A 402 -19.36 -6.38 18.15
C GLY A 402 -18.78 -7.47 19.04
N GLY A 403 -17.46 -7.49 19.16
CA GLY A 403 -16.71 -8.60 19.76
C GLY A 403 -16.19 -9.59 18.72
N ALA A 404 -15.59 -10.67 19.21
CA ALA A 404 -15.10 -11.77 18.41
C ALA A 404 -15.43 -13.12 19.04
N TRP A 405 -15.69 -14.10 18.18
CA TRP A 405 -15.67 -15.52 18.49
C TRP A 405 -14.25 -16.05 18.25
N VAL A 406 -13.67 -16.72 19.24
CA VAL A 406 -12.32 -17.29 19.14
C VAL A 406 -12.37 -18.78 19.47
N ALA A 407 -11.94 -19.63 18.54
CA ALA A 407 -11.66 -21.03 18.82
C ALA A 407 -10.24 -21.11 19.38
N ALA A 408 -10.10 -21.67 20.59
CA ALA A 408 -8.80 -21.88 21.20
C ALA A 408 -8.76 -23.25 21.88
N GLY A 409 -8.00 -24.17 21.30
CA GLY A 409 -7.96 -25.56 21.73
C GLY A 409 -9.35 -26.22 21.63
N PRO A 410 -9.87 -26.83 22.71
CA PRO A 410 -11.16 -27.51 22.68
C PRO A 410 -12.35 -26.55 22.86
N ASP A 411 -12.15 -25.24 23.02
CA ASP A 411 -13.19 -24.33 23.49
C ASP A 411 -13.48 -23.17 22.52
N LEU A 412 -14.76 -22.78 22.45
CA LEU A 412 -15.21 -21.54 21.82
C LEU A 412 -15.34 -20.44 22.87
N TRP A 413 -14.66 -19.32 22.63
CA TRP A 413 -14.66 -18.13 23.49
C TRP A 413 -15.42 -16.99 22.84
N LYS A 414 -16.22 -16.28 23.65
CA LYS A 414 -16.82 -14.98 23.35
C LYS A 414 -15.92 -13.90 23.93
N VAL A 415 -15.35 -13.05 23.08
CA VAL A 415 -14.47 -11.95 23.50
C VAL A 415 -15.14 -10.62 23.17
N VAL A 416 -15.32 -9.76 24.18
CA VAL A 416 -15.99 -8.47 24.05
C VAL A 416 -15.23 -7.36 24.78
N PRO A 417 -15.27 -6.12 24.28
CA PRO A 417 -14.68 -5.00 24.99
C PRO A 417 -15.57 -4.57 26.17
N GLU A 418 -15.02 -4.49 27.36
CA GLU A 418 -15.71 -4.06 28.59
C GLU A 418 -14.80 -3.10 29.37
N HIS A 419 -15.26 -1.86 29.60
CA HIS A 419 -14.59 -0.86 30.46
C HIS A 419 -13.09 -0.63 30.16
N GLY A 420 -12.70 -0.65 28.88
CA GLY A 420 -11.30 -0.45 28.45
C GLY A 420 -10.42 -1.71 28.52
N ALA A 421 -11.00 -2.86 28.87
CA ALA A 421 -10.36 -4.17 28.81
C ALA A 421 -11.14 -5.12 27.88
N LEU A 422 -10.62 -6.33 27.66
CA LEU A 422 -11.37 -7.42 27.03
C LEU A 422 -11.88 -8.39 28.08
N SER A 423 -13.18 -8.64 28.06
CA SER A 423 -13.83 -9.76 28.73
C SER A 423 -13.83 -10.96 27.78
N ALA A 424 -13.49 -12.14 28.32
CA ALA A 424 -13.47 -13.39 27.57
C ALA A 424 -14.25 -14.45 28.36
N ALA A 425 -15.35 -14.93 27.78
CA ALA A 425 -16.21 -15.94 28.37
C ALA A 425 -16.17 -17.21 27.51
N ARG A 426 -15.87 -18.36 28.12
CA ARG A 426 -16.01 -19.65 27.45
C ARG A 426 -17.50 -19.97 27.27
N MET A 427 -17.92 -20.23 26.04
CA MET A 427 -19.32 -20.51 25.74
C MET A 427 -19.63 -22.00 25.67
N VAL A 428 -18.86 -22.74 24.87
CA VAL A 428 -19.15 -24.15 24.58
C VAL A 428 -17.87 -24.85 24.15
N ARG A 429 -17.81 -26.16 24.39
CA ARG A 429 -16.72 -27.00 23.90
C ARG A 429 -16.93 -27.32 22.42
N LEU A 430 -15.89 -27.17 21.62
CA LEU A 430 -15.86 -27.59 20.22
C LEU A 430 -15.84 -29.12 20.16
N PRO A 431 -16.61 -29.75 19.24
CA PRO A 431 -16.55 -31.20 19.03
C PRO A 431 -15.16 -31.69 18.62
N GLU A 432 -14.44 -30.86 17.86
CA GLU A 432 -13.11 -31.10 17.32
C GLU A 432 -12.36 -29.76 17.21
N ARG A 433 -11.04 -29.79 17.05
CA ARG A 433 -10.24 -28.58 16.83
C ARG A 433 -10.72 -27.86 15.56
N SER A 434 -10.90 -26.55 15.66
CA SER A 434 -11.36 -25.71 14.56
C SER A 434 -10.17 -25.19 13.75
N VAL A 435 -10.26 -25.27 12.43
CA VAL A 435 -9.30 -24.64 11.48
C VAL A 435 -9.85 -23.39 10.81
N GLY A 436 -11.08 -23.02 11.14
CA GLY A 436 -11.74 -21.87 10.56
C GLY A 436 -13.07 -21.58 11.25
N LEU A 437 -13.28 -20.31 11.55
CA LEU A 437 -14.54 -19.79 12.05
C LEU A 437 -15.14 -18.80 11.04
N THR A 438 -16.46 -18.84 10.90
CA THR A 438 -17.22 -17.81 10.17
C THR A 438 -18.45 -17.44 10.98
N ALA A 439 -18.75 -16.15 11.10
CA ALA A 439 -19.96 -15.67 11.75
C ALA A 439 -20.91 -15.08 10.71
N ASP A 440 -22.19 -15.44 10.78
CA ASP A 440 -23.24 -14.94 9.91
C ASP A 440 -24.54 -14.78 10.70
N GLY A 441 -24.90 -13.53 11.02
CA GLY A 441 -25.99 -13.25 11.95
C GLY A 441 -25.71 -13.81 13.35
N SER A 442 -26.66 -14.55 13.91
CA SER A 442 -26.54 -15.22 15.22
C SER A 442 -25.76 -16.55 15.17
N PHE A 443 -25.36 -16.98 13.98
CA PHE A 443 -24.70 -18.27 13.79
C PHE A 443 -23.18 -18.14 13.75
N VAL A 444 -22.52 -19.12 14.35
CA VAL A 444 -21.09 -19.38 14.22
C VAL A 444 -20.90 -20.72 13.55
N TRP A 445 -20.16 -20.71 12.45
CA TRP A 445 -19.76 -21.90 11.71
C TRP A 445 -18.32 -22.24 12.07
N SER A 446 -18.06 -23.50 12.39
CA SER A 446 -16.73 -24.03 12.67
C SER A 446 -16.40 -25.13 11.67
N VAL A 447 -15.26 -25.00 10.99
CA VAL A 447 -14.69 -26.07 10.16
C VAL A 447 -13.70 -26.83 11.02
N ALA A 448 -13.95 -28.12 11.24
CA ALA A 448 -13.04 -28.98 11.99
C ALA A 448 -11.90 -29.53 11.12
N ASP A 449 -10.83 -29.99 11.77
CA ASP A 449 -9.71 -30.72 11.13
C ASP A 449 -10.20 -31.94 10.30
N SER A 450 -11.26 -32.63 10.74
CA SER A 450 -11.88 -33.73 9.99
C SER A 450 -12.55 -33.30 8.68
N GLY A 451 -12.78 -32.00 8.49
CA GLY A 451 -13.60 -31.44 7.41
C GLY A 451 -15.10 -31.44 7.72
N THR A 452 -15.49 -31.70 8.96
CA THR A 452 -16.88 -31.50 9.41
C THR A 452 -17.15 -30.03 9.67
N VAL A 453 -18.22 -29.50 9.09
CA VAL A 453 -18.75 -28.16 9.38
C VAL A 453 -19.80 -28.28 10.47
N TYR A 454 -19.58 -27.57 11.56
CA TYR A 454 -20.50 -27.44 12.66
C TYR A 454 -21.12 -26.05 12.70
N ARG A 455 -22.38 -25.97 13.14
CA ARG A 455 -23.10 -24.73 13.40
C ARG A 455 -23.39 -24.59 14.88
N TYR A 456 -23.16 -23.41 15.42
CA TYR A 456 -23.55 -23.01 16.77
C TYR A 456 -24.43 -21.76 16.69
N GLU A 457 -25.41 -21.69 17.58
CA GLU A 457 -26.24 -20.52 17.81
C GLU A 457 -26.15 -20.19 19.31
N GLU A 458 -26.00 -18.91 19.64
CA GLU A 458 -25.85 -18.50 21.03
C GLU A 458 -27.05 -18.95 21.88
N GLY A 459 -26.76 -19.58 23.03
CA GLY A 459 -27.77 -20.16 23.91
C GLY A 459 -28.02 -21.65 23.68
N GLN A 460 -27.54 -22.23 22.58
CA GLN A 460 -27.56 -23.69 22.39
C GLN A 460 -26.50 -24.37 23.29
N PRO A 461 -26.76 -25.61 23.75
CA PRO A 461 -25.83 -26.32 24.62
C PRO A 461 -24.63 -26.92 23.87
N ALA A 462 -24.72 -27.09 22.55
CA ALA A 462 -23.71 -27.75 21.74
C ALA A 462 -23.75 -27.31 20.27
N PHE A 463 -22.64 -27.54 19.56
CA PHE A 463 -22.56 -27.45 18.11
C PHE A 463 -23.37 -28.56 17.42
N GLN A 464 -23.98 -28.26 16.28
CA GLN A 464 -24.70 -29.21 15.43
C GLN A 464 -23.91 -29.48 14.14
N PRO A 465 -23.64 -30.74 13.76
CA PRO A 465 -23.00 -31.05 12.48
C PRO A 465 -23.93 -30.70 11.32
N VAL A 466 -23.39 -30.09 10.26
CA VAL A 466 -24.14 -29.62 9.09
C VAL A 466 -23.67 -30.31 7.80
N MET A 467 -22.37 -30.45 7.61
CA MET A 467 -21.79 -31.02 6.40
C MET A 467 -20.46 -31.70 6.70
N GLU A 468 -20.17 -32.82 6.03
CA GLU A 468 -18.91 -33.55 6.14
C GLU A 468 -18.09 -33.43 4.84
N GLY A 469 -16.79 -33.71 4.92
CA GLY A 469 -15.89 -33.70 3.76
C GLY A 469 -15.63 -32.30 3.18
N VAL A 470 -15.88 -31.25 3.96
CA VAL A 470 -15.64 -29.86 3.58
C VAL A 470 -14.18 -29.49 3.86
N ARG A 471 -13.52 -28.92 2.88
CA ARG A 471 -12.12 -28.47 2.99
C ARG A 471 -12.00 -26.96 3.15
N ALA A 472 -12.98 -26.21 2.66
CA ALA A 472 -13.13 -24.79 2.92
C ALA A 472 -14.61 -24.44 3.01
N TRP A 473 -14.95 -23.55 3.95
CA TRP A 473 -16.32 -23.08 4.19
C TRP A 473 -16.32 -21.56 4.31
N ASP A 474 -17.42 -20.96 3.89
CA ASP A 474 -17.73 -19.58 4.17
C ASP A 474 -19.25 -19.36 4.17
N SER A 475 -19.72 -18.36 4.92
CA SER A 475 -21.14 -17.99 4.99
C SER A 475 -21.27 -16.47 5.01
N TRP A 476 -22.26 -15.97 4.30
CA TRP A 476 -22.55 -14.56 4.23
C TRP A 476 -24.00 -14.31 3.86
N ARG A 477 -24.72 -13.59 4.75
CA ARG A 477 -26.11 -13.16 4.55
C ARG A 477 -27.05 -14.32 4.22
N GLY A 478 -26.86 -15.46 4.90
CA GLY A 478 -27.67 -16.66 4.71
C GLY A 478 -27.28 -17.52 3.51
N PHE A 479 -26.33 -17.08 2.67
CA PHE A 479 -25.71 -17.92 1.65
C PHE A 479 -24.46 -18.56 2.20
N CYS A 480 -24.28 -19.85 1.97
CA CYS A 480 -23.06 -20.57 2.26
C CYS A 480 -22.35 -21.03 0.98
N ALA A 481 -21.04 -21.16 1.10
CA ALA A 481 -20.15 -21.68 0.08
C ALA A 481 -19.24 -22.75 0.69
N ALA A 482 -19.03 -23.85 -0.02
CA ALA A 482 -18.15 -24.91 0.44
C ALA A 482 -17.32 -25.48 -0.71
N ILE A 483 -16.09 -25.88 -0.42
CA ILE A 483 -15.29 -26.72 -1.32
C ILE A 483 -15.24 -28.14 -0.73
N THR A 484 -15.61 -29.12 -1.53
CA THR A 484 -15.42 -30.54 -1.21
C THR A 484 -14.50 -31.19 -2.24
N ILE A 485 -13.72 -32.18 -1.79
CA ILE A 485 -12.82 -32.96 -2.64
C ILE A 485 -13.28 -34.41 -2.57
N GLY A 486 -13.56 -35.00 -3.72
CA GLY A 486 -13.92 -36.42 -3.81
C GLY A 486 -13.24 -37.09 -5.01
N ASN A 487 -13.53 -38.38 -5.21
CA ASN A 487 -12.92 -39.20 -6.26
C ASN A 487 -13.13 -38.65 -7.69
N GLY A 488 -14.07 -37.73 -7.90
CA GLY A 488 -14.38 -37.09 -9.18
C GLY A 488 -13.80 -35.68 -9.37
N GLY A 489 -12.99 -35.17 -8.43
CA GLY A 489 -12.38 -33.84 -8.50
C GLY A 489 -12.92 -32.84 -7.45
N THR A 490 -12.63 -31.56 -7.68
CA THR A 490 -12.97 -30.46 -6.77
C THR A 490 -14.36 -29.93 -7.08
N THR A 491 -15.27 -29.96 -6.10
CA THR A 491 -16.65 -29.45 -6.25
C THR A 491 -16.85 -28.21 -5.40
N LEU A 492 -17.40 -27.18 -6.01
CA LEU A 492 -17.84 -25.95 -5.37
C LEU A 492 -19.35 -26.02 -5.10
N LEU A 493 -19.75 -25.85 -3.86
CA LEU A 493 -21.13 -25.90 -3.40
C LEU A 493 -21.59 -24.51 -2.99
N SER A 494 -22.84 -24.18 -3.28
CA SER A 494 -23.54 -23.04 -2.68
C SER A 494 -24.94 -23.42 -2.24
N ALA A 495 -25.39 -22.91 -1.10
CA ALA A 495 -26.76 -23.06 -0.63
C ALA A 495 -27.25 -21.83 0.14
N ASP A 496 -28.57 -21.63 0.19
CA ASP A 496 -29.26 -20.51 0.86
C ASP A 496 -30.33 -20.98 1.88
N GLY A 497 -30.21 -22.24 2.32
CA GLY A 497 -31.18 -22.91 3.20
C GLY A 497 -32.38 -23.52 2.47
N LEU A 498 -32.69 -23.07 1.25
CA LEU A 498 -33.79 -23.60 0.44
C LEU A 498 -33.28 -24.39 -0.76
N THR A 499 -32.23 -23.90 -1.40
CA THR A 499 -31.67 -24.42 -2.62
C THR A 499 -30.20 -24.76 -2.44
N ARG A 500 -29.72 -25.73 -3.22
CA ARG A 500 -28.31 -26.13 -3.25
C ARG A 500 -27.87 -26.35 -4.68
N TYR A 501 -26.75 -25.73 -5.04
CA TYR A 501 -26.10 -25.88 -6.32
C TYR A 501 -24.70 -26.45 -6.12
N ALA A 502 -24.25 -27.22 -7.11
CA ALA A 502 -22.90 -27.76 -7.17
C ALA A 502 -22.31 -27.44 -8.56
N VAL A 503 -21.05 -27.04 -8.60
CA VAL A 503 -20.30 -26.81 -9.84
C VAL A 503 -18.95 -27.48 -9.71
N SER A 504 -18.55 -28.23 -10.74
CA SER A 504 -17.22 -28.83 -10.78
C SER A 504 -16.18 -27.80 -11.22
N LEU A 505 -15.05 -27.73 -10.52
CA LEU A 505 -13.92 -26.91 -10.95
C LEU A 505 -13.05 -27.70 -11.93
N PRO A 506 -12.47 -27.05 -12.95
CA PRO A 506 -11.74 -27.73 -14.02
C PRO A 506 -10.37 -28.28 -13.59
N ALA A 507 -9.87 -27.95 -12.40
CA ALA A 507 -8.57 -28.42 -11.90
C ALA A 507 -8.75 -29.40 -10.72
N PRO A 508 -8.29 -30.67 -10.85
CA PRO A 508 -8.21 -31.57 -9.71
C PRO A 508 -7.11 -31.11 -8.77
N LEU A 509 -7.44 -30.95 -7.48
CA LEU A 509 -6.43 -30.81 -6.42
C LEU A 509 -5.66 -32.12 -6.28
N ARG A 510 -4.34 -32.07 -6.13
CA ARG A 510 -3.59 -33.21 -5.59
C ARG A 510 -3.67 -33.16 -4.07
N GLU A 511 -3.81 -34.31 -3.41
CA GLU A 511 -3.86 -34.39 -1.94
C GLU A 511 -2.59 -33.81 -1.27
N ASP A 512 -1.47 -33.82 -2.00
CA ASP A 512 -0.18 -33.26 -1.56
C ASP A 512 0.02 -31.79 -1.91
N ASP A 513 -0.93 -31.16 -2.61
CA ASP A 513 -0.91 -29.71 -2.80
C ASP A 513 -1.28 -29.10 -1.44
N GLY A 514 -0.29 -28.95 -0.54
CA GLY A 514 -0.38 -28.12 0.67
C GLY A 514 -0.63 -26.63 0.37
N GLY A 515 -1.20 -26.33 -0.80
CA GLY A 515 -1.55 -25.02 -1.28
C GLY A 515 -2.77 -24.45 -0.57
N SER A 516 -2.90 -23.14 -0.74
CA SER A 516 -4.02 -22.35 -0.23
C SER A 516 -5.34 -22.90 -0.77
N LEU A 517 -6.20 -23.35 0.14
CA LEU A 517 -7.61 -23.64 -0.16
C LEU A 517 -8.49 -22.65 0.58
N GLN A 518 -9.28 -21.89 -0.18
CA GLN A 518 -10.23 -20.93 0.36
C GLN A 518 -11.47 -20.84 -0.51
N VAL A 519 -12.62 -20.62 0.12
CA VAL A 519 -13.86 -20.27 -0.57
C VAL A 519 -14.39 -18.97 0.02
N VAL A 520 -14.95 -18.11 -0.81
CA VAL A 520 -15.62 -16.87 -0.38
C VAL A 520 -17.00 -16.82 -1.01
N CYS A 521 -18.02 -16.72 -0.17
CA CYS A 521 -19.40 -16.49 -0.54
C CYS A 521 -19.59 -15.01 -0.89
N LEU A 522 -19.94 -14.73 -2.15
CA LEU A 522 -20.21 -13.37 -2.64
C LEU A 522 -21.72 -13.06 -2.68
N GLY A 523 -22.57 -13.91 -2.09
CA GLY A 523 -24.03 -13.76 -2.08
C GLY A 523 -24.68 -14.18 -3.40
N ASN A 524 -25.99 -14.47 -3.38
CA ASN A 524 -26.76 -14.83 -4.57
C ASN A 524 -26.09 -15.94 -5.43
N HIS A 525 -25.54 -16.96 -4.77
CA HIS A 525 -24.78 -18.07 -5.38
C HIS A 525 -23.53 -17.67 -6.19
N HIS A 526 -23.02 -16.45 -6.03
CA HIS A 526 -21.73 -16.02 -6.53
C HIS A 526 -20.64 -16.43 -5.54
N LEU A 527 -19.53 -16.95 -6.06
CA LEU A 527 -18.49 -17.57 -5.26
C LEU A 527 -17.11 -17.25 -5.82
N LEU A 528 -16.12 -17.16 -4.94
CA LEU A 528 -14.70 -17.29 -5.29
C LEU A 528 -14.15 -18.55 -4.68
N ALA A 529 -13.36 -19.28 -5.45
CA ALA A 529 -12.61 -20.44 -4.98
C ALA A 529 -11.12 -20.23 -5.28
N LEU A 530 -10.30 -20.29 -4.25
CA LEU A 530 -8.85 -20.39 -4.35
C LEU A 530 -8.45 -21.85 -4.17
N VAL A 531 -7.85 -22.44 -5.20
CA VAL A 531 -7.54 -23.86 -5.30
C VAL A 531 -6.14 -24.01 -5.89
N GLY A 532 -5.18 -24.43 -5.08
CA GLY A 532 -3.80 -24.65 -5.55
C GLY A 532 -3.16 -23.39 -6.15
N GLY A 533 -3.43 -22.22 -5.54
CA GLY A 533 -2.93 -20.94 -6.05
C GLY A 533 -3.72 -20.34 -7.22
N GLN A 534 -4.71 -21.05 -7.77
CA GLN A 534 -5.56 -20.56 -8.86
C GLN A 534 -6.88 -20.03 -8.31
N VAL A 535 -7.37 -18.92 -8.85
CA VAL A 535 -8.65 -18.32 -8.44
C VAL A 535 -9.71 -18.56 -9.49
N TYR A 536 -10.86 -19.05 -9.05
CA TYR A 536 -12.05 -19.27 -9.87
C TYR A 536 -13.19 -18.41 -9.34
N PHE A 537 -13.82 -17.63 -10.22
CA PHE A 537 -15.10 -17.00 -9.98
C PHE A 537 -16.21 -17.88 -10.54
N ALA A 538 -17.26 -18.13 -9.76
CA ALA A 538 -18.36 -18.97 -10.17
C ALA A 538 -19.72 -18.36 -9.84
N ILE A 539 -20.70 -18.66 -10.68
CA ILE A 539 -22.12 -18.36 -10.46
C ILE A 539 -22.85 -19.70 -10.46
N ALA A 540 -23.05 -20.27 -9.26
CA ALA A 540 -23.35 -21.69 -9.13
C ALA A 540 -24.73 -22.09 -9.68
N ASN A 541 -25.74 -21.22 -9.51
CA ASN A 541 -27.07 -21.42 -10.07
C ASN A 541 -27.12 -21.30 -11.61
N ARG A 542 -26.07 -20.74 -12.24
CA ARG A 542 -25.93 -20.65 -13.69
C ARG A 542 -24.89 -21.62 -14.26
N GLN A 543 -24.23 -22.41 -13.41
CA GLN A 543 -23.12 -23.30 -13.81
C GLN A 543 -21.99 -22.58 -14.56
N ILE A 544 -21.77 -21.30 -14.23
CA ILE A 544 -20.68 -20.50 -14.82
C ILE A 544 -19.46 -20.62 -13.91
N VAL A 545 -18.30 -20.93 -14.51
CA VAL A 545 -16.99 -20.87 -13.85
C VAL A 545 -16.03 -20.14 -14.77
N SER A 546 -15.34 -19.13 -14.24
CA SER A 546 -14.26 -18.43 -14.93
C SER A 546 -13.01 -18.47 -14.07
N LYS A 547 -11.89 -18.84 -14.68
CA LYS A 547 -10.58 -18.77 -14.04
C LYS A 547 -10.05 -17.34 -14.19
N LEU A 548 -9.56 -16.76 -13.10
CA LEU A 548 -8.92 -15.45 -13.11
C LEU A 548 -7.47 -15.58 -13.57
N ASP A 549 -7.02 -14.61 -14.36
CA ASP A 549 -5.65 -14.53 -14.85
C ASP A 549 -4.78 -13.75 -13.85
N THR A 550 -4.04 -14.49 -13.02
CA THR A 550 -2.99 -13.95 -12.15
C THR A 550 -1.66 -13.99 -12.90
N THR A 551 -1.55 -13.14 -13.92
CA THR A 551 -0.61 -13.19 -15.07
C THR A 551 0.86 -13.55 -14.78
N ASP A 552 1.35 -13.44 -13.54
CA ASP A 552 2.73 -13.72 -13.15
C ASP A 552 2.88 -14.36 -11.74
N GLY A 553 1.87 -15.06 -11.24
CA GLY A 553 1.96 -15.69 -9.92
C GLY A 553 0.74 -16.50 -9.47
N TYR A 554 0.75 -16.89 -8.19
CA TYR A 554 -0.29 -17.67 -7.54
C TYR A 554 -0.99 -16.86 -6.45
N ALA A 555 -2.30 -16.97 -6.35
CA ALA A 555 -3.03 -16.35 -5.26
C ALA A 555 -2.76 -17.07 -3.92
N ALA A 556 -2.39 -16.31 -2.90
CA ALA A 556 -2.19 -16.79 -1.54
C ALA A 556 -3.47 -16.68 -0.70
N ALA A 557 -4.26 -15.63 -0.91
CA ALA A 557 -5.49 -15.38 -0.20
C ALA A 557 -6.51 -14.63 -1.07
N VAL A 558 -7.79 -14.83 -0.77
CA VAL A 558 -8.92 -14.10 -1.38
C VAL A 558 -9.82 -13.52 -0.29
N SER A 559 -10.49 -12.41 -0.59
CA SER A 559 -11.55 -11.87 0.27
C SER A 559 -12.60 -11.13 -0.55
N ARG A 560 -13.82 -11.10 -0.06
CA ARG A 560 -14.85 -10.15 -0.53
C ARG A 560 -14.42 -8.72 -0.22
N ALA A 561 -14.79 -7.76 -1.07
CA ALA A 561 -14.67 -6.34 -0.75
C ALA A 561 -15.85 -5.89 0.15
N TYR A 562 -15.79 -4.67 0.65
CA TYR A 562 -16.84 -4.12 1.52
C TYR A 562 -18.15 -3.86 0.77
N ALA A 563 -18.07 -3.56 -0.54
CA ALA A 563 -19.22 -3.09 -1.31
C ALA A 563 -20.25 -4.20 -1.51
N VAL A 564 -21.50 -3.90 -1.14
CA VAL A 564 -22.65 -4.78 -1.37
C VAL A 564 -23.62 -4.07 -2.27
N GLU A 565 -23.99 -4.71 -3.38
CA GLU A 565 -25.05 -4.22 -4.23
C GLU A 565 -26.42 -4.38 -3.58
N ARG A 566 -27.43 -3.71 -4.14
CA ARG A 566 -28.81 -3.77 -3.64
C ARG A 566 -29.40 -5.18 -3.65
N ASP A 567 -28.92 -6.04 -4.55
CA ASP A 567 -29.36 -7.43 -4.69
C ASP A 567 -28.69 -8.38 -3.69
N GLY A 568 -27.81 -7.87 -2.82
CA GLY A 568 -27.07 -8.68 -1.84
C GLY A 568 -25.85 -9.38 -2.42
N THR A 569 -25.46 -9.10 -3.67
CA THR A 569 -24.25 -9.64 -4.30
C THR A 569 -23.05 -8.72 -4.03
N CYS A 570 -21.87 -9.30 -3.84
CA CYS A 570 -20.59 -8.59 -3.81
C CYS A 570 -19.85 -8.83 -5.14
N ARG A 571 -19.75 -7.79 -5.98
CA ARG A 571 -19.08 -7.89 -7.29
C ARG A 571 -17.60 -7.55 -7.27
N THR A 572 -17.13 -6.97 -6.18
CA THR A 572 -15.73 -6.59 -5.99
C THR A 572 -15.06 -7.47 -4.96
N PHE A 573 -13.81 -7.82 -5.21
CA PHE A 573 -13.07 -8.72 -4.32
C PHE A 573 -11.57 -8.53 -4.46
N TYR A 574 -10.85 -8.98 -3.42
CA TYR A 574 -9.42 -8.84 -3.29
C TYR A 574 -8.72 -10.19 -3.49
N LEU A 575 -7.58 -10.15 -4.16
CA LEU A 575 -6.62 -11.25 -4.29
C LEU A 575 -5.27 -10.80 -3.74
N SER A 576 -4.66 -11.58 -2.85
CA SER A 576 -3.21 -11.47 -2.60
C SER A 576 -2.50 -12.45 -3.52
N VAL A 577 -1.58 -11.95 -4.35
CA VAL A 577 -0.84 -12.75 -5.33
C VAL A 577 0.63 -12.76 -4.98
N ARG A 578 1.19 -13.96 -4.86
CA ARG A 578 2.62 -14.22 -4.72
C ARG A 578 3.21 -14.49 -6.11
N HIS A 579 4.31 -13.83 -6.44
CA HIS A 579 5.03 -14.06 -7.68
C HIS A 579 5.99 -15.24 -7.58
N ASP A 580 6.26 -15.88 -8.73
CA ASP A 580 7.20 -16.99 -8.85
C ASP A 580 8.64 -16.51 -8.68
N ASP A 581 8.91 -15.27 -9.06
CA ASP A 581 10.17 -14.59 -8.81
C ASP A 581 10.20 -14.07 -7.36
N PRO A 582 11.11 -14.58 -6.50
CA PRO A 582 11.23 -14.13 -5.11
C PRO A 582 11.68 -12.67 -4.96
N VAL A 583 12.18 -12.02 -6.02
CA VAL A 583 12.54 -10.60 -6.03
C VAL A 583 11.29 -9.72 -6.21
N VAL A 584 10.21 -10.26 -6.78
CA VAL A 584 8.95 -9.54 -6.96
C VAL A 584 8.11 -9.69 -5.69
N ARG A 585 7.76 -8.55 -5.08
CA ARG A 585 6.96 -8.53 -3.85
C ARG A 585 5.55 -9.03 -4.12
N PRO A 586 4.92 -9.68 -3.14
CA PRO A 586 3.50 -10.02 -3.20
C PRO A 586 2.65 -8.79 -3.45
N THR A 587 1.62 -8.95 -4.28
CA THR A 587 0.71 -7.86 -4.66
C THR A 587 -0.68 -8.08 -4.08
N LEU A 588 -1.35 -6.98 -3.75
CA LEU A 588 -2.79 -6.95 -3.53
C LEU A 588 -3.46 -6.47 -4.82
N GLN A 589 -4.43 -7.24 -5.29
CA GLN A 589 -5.22 -6.91 -6.47
C GLN A 589 -6.68 -6.69 -6.07
N LEU A 590 -7.30 -5.63 -6.60
CA LEU A 590 -8.74 -5.40 -6.55
C LEU A 590 -9.34 -5.78 -7.91
N TRP A 591 -10.36 -6.61 -7.89
CA TRP A 591 -11.08 -7.07 -9.07
C TRP A 591 -12.54 -6.66 -9.00
N GLU A 592 -13.14 -6.40 -10.16
CA GLU A 592 -14.56 -6.13 -10.31
C GLU A 592 -15.15 -7.06 -11.37
N ALA A 593 -16.17 -7.83 -10.99
CA ALA A 593 -16.94 -8.65 -11.90
C ALA A 593 -18.09 -7.84 -12.50
N SER A 594 -17.95 -7.39 -13.74
CA SER A 594 -19.07 -6.83 -14.51
C SER A 594 -19.67 -7.93 -15.38
N LEU A 595 -20.97 -8.21 -15.20
CA LEU A 595 -21.74 -9.04 -16.12
C LEU A 595 -22.33 -8.13 -17.19
N HIS A 596 -21.93 -8.33 -18.45
CA HIS A 596 -22.66 -7.80 -19.58
C HIS A 596 -23.72 -8.84 -19.95
N ASP A 597 -25.00 -8.48 -19.80
CA ASP A 597 -26.14 -9.31 -20.21
C ASP A 597 -26.20 -9.50 -21.73
#